data_AF-A0A9Q4KNN5-F1
#
_entry.id   AF-A0A9Q4KNN5-F1
#
_cell.length_a   1.000
_cell.length_b   1.000
_cell.length_c   1.000
_cell.angle_alpha   90.00
_cell.angle_beta   90.00
_cell.angle_gamma   90.00
#
_symmetry.space_group_name_H-M   'P 1'
#
loop_
_entity.id
_entity.type
_entity.pdbx_description
1 polymer ?
#
loop_
_entity_poly.entity_id
_entity_poly.type
_entity_poly.pdbx_seq_one_letter_code
_entity_poly.pdbx_strand_id
1 'polypeptide(L)'
;MDDIDIFDIISLAEKLFSVMNEVGESIASNVTPEDIKDIALFHSKGAAAAGVASGWVPGAGGTIAAVTAAGFIWSMYLRINDKIGLSVSENILKTLASGVATNLAAYAVGSIAVTTVLSFLPFVGNVGASVIAGSIAFALTIVSAGVYLIMLTEIFQAKHGDINKMSADDLKDLAKEVIDNNDVESALKQARKVYEKEHKE
;
A
#
# COMPACT_ATOMS: atom_id res chain seq x y z
N MET A 1 1.98 5.37 -18.45
CA MET A 1 3.02 5.49 -17.42
C MET A 1 4.24 4.71 -17.90
N ASP A 2 5.46 5.17 -17.64
CA ASP A 2 6.67 4.36 -17.89
C ASP A 2 6.50 2.98 -17.24
N ASP A 3 7.17 1.93 -17.75
CA ASP A 3 7.14 0.53 -17.25
C ASP A 3 7.76 0.36 -15.83
N ILE A 4 7.62 1.35 -14.94
CA ILE A 4 8.09 1.29 -13.56
C ILE A 4 7.19 0.33 -12.79
N ASP A 5 7.79 -0.72 -12.24
CA ASP A 5 7.10 -1.68 -11.39
C ASP A 5 6.48 -0.95 -10.18
N ILE A 6 5.18 -1.18 -9.92
CA ILE A 6 4.47 -0.58 -8.79
C ILE A 6 5.09 -0.95 -7.42
N PHE A 7 5.91 -2.00 -7.38
CA PHE A 7 6.68 -2.40 -6.20
C PHE A 7 8.03 -1.65 -6.05
N ASP A 8 8.52 -0.98 -7.09
CA ASP A 8 9.77 -0.22 -7.06
C ASP A 8 9.58 1.20 -6.50
N ILE A 9 9.42 1.28 -5.17
CA ILE A 9 9.13 2.52 -4.45
C ILE A 9 10.18 3.62 -4.67
N ILE A 10 11.46 3.26 -4.90
CA ILE A 10 12.52 4.26 -5.13
C ILE A 10 12.29 4.95 -6.46
N SER A 11 12.15 4.17 -7.54
CA SER A 11 11.92 4.70 -8.89
C SER A 11 10.63 5.51 -8.98
N LEU A 12 9.57 5.07 -8.28
CA LEU A 12 8.31 5.82 -8.19
C LEU A 12 8.46 7.15 -7.44
N ALA A 13 9.19 7.15 -6.31
CA ALA A 13 9.46 8.38 -5.57
C ALA A 13 10.35 9.35 -6.36
N GLU A 14 11.38 8.85 -7.06
CA GLU A 14 12.21 9.65 -7.98
C GLU A 14 11.35 10.32 -9.06
N LYS A 15 10.41 9.57 -9.66
CA LYS A 15 9.49 10.10 -10.67
C LYS A 15 8.59 11.19 -10.08
N LEU A 16 8.00 10.93 -8.92
CA LEU A 16 7.17 11.91 -8.22
C LEU A 16 7.96 13.20 -7.93
N PHE A 17 9.20 13.06 -7.42
CA PHE A 17 10.04 14.20 -7.07
C PHE A 17 10.39 15.03 -8.30
N SER A 18 10.72 14.38 -9.43
CA SER A 18 10.94 15.04 -10.72
C SER A 18 9.72 15.85 -11.14
N VAL A 19 8.54 15.22 -11.13
CA VAL A 19 7.29 15.85 -11.55
C VAL A 19 6.93 17.03 -10.64
N MET A 20 7.03 16.87 -9.32
CA MET A 20 6.77 17.95 -8.35
C MET A 20 7.68 19.15 -8.62
N ASN A 21 8.98 18.91 -8.83
CA ASN A 21 9.93 19.97 -9.14
C ASN A 21 9.63 20.65 -10.50
N GLU A 22 9.23 19.89 -11.53
CA GLU A 22 8.83 20.44 -12.84
C GLU A 22 7.61 21.37 -12.76
N VAL A 23 6.69 21.12 -11.82
CA VAL A 23 5.49 21.95 -11.62
C VAL A 23 5.68 23.04 -10.55
N GLY A 24 6.89 23.19 -10.01
CA GLY A 24 7.24 24.25 -9.05
C GLY A 24 6.93 23.93 -7.59
N GLU A 25 6.58 22.68 -7.28
CA GLU A 25 6.39 22.20 -5.90
C GLU A 25 7.74 21.68 -5.37
N SER A 26 8.42 22.50 -4.58
CA SER A 26 9.75 22.16 -4.08
C SER A 26 9.68 21.18 -2.92
N ILE A 27 10.39 20.06 -3.04
CA ILE A 27 10.66 19.14 -1.93
C ILE A 27 11.92 19.62 -1.20
N ALA A 28 11.93 19.51 0.13
CA ALA A 28 13.10 19.87 0.93
C ALA A 28 14.34 19.07 0.48
N SER A 29 15.49 19.73 0.31
CA SER A 29 16.68 19.15 -0.32
C SER A 29 17.32 17.98 0.43
N ASN A 30 16.95 17.78 1.69
CA ASN A 30 17.40 16.67 2.52
C ASN A 30 16.46 15.45 2.48
N VAL A 31 15.36 15.52 1.72
CA VAL A 31 14.41 14.42 1.55
C VAL A 31 14.85 13.60 0.34
N THR A 32 14.95 12.28 0.51
CA THR A 32 15.38 11.37 -0.56
C THR A 32 14.30 10.33 -0.88
N PRO A 33 14.35 9.68 -2.06
CA PRO A 33 13.50 8.53 -2.39
C PRO A 33 13.57 7.40 -1.35
N GLU A 34 14.73 7.21 -0.71
CA GLU A 34 14.92 6.24 0.37
C GLU A 34 14.06 6.56 1.59
N ASP A 35 13.87 7.85 1.93
CA ASP A 35 12.97 8.22 3.03
C ASP A 35 11.54 7.73 2.79
N ILE A 36 11.07 7.80 1.54
CA ILE A 36 9.73 7.34 1.14
C ILE A 36 9.64 5.82 1.24
N LYS A 37 10.66 5.11 0.75
CA LYS A 37 10.77 3.65 0.90
C LYS A 37 10.80 3.23 2.37
N ASP A 38 11.54 3.93 3.21
CA ASP A 38 11.65 3.63 4.64
C ASP A 38 10.32 3.83 5.36
N ILE A 39 9.57 4.89 5.01
CA ILE A 39 8.20 5.10 5.50
C ILE A 39 7.30 3.94 5.06
N ALA A 40 7.34 3.53 3.79
CA ALA A 40 6.53 2.44 3.27
C ALA A 40 6.86 1.11 3.97
N LEU A 41 8.14 0.78 4.13
CA LEU A 41 8.60 -0.42 4.82
C LEU A 41 8.24 -0.42 6.30
N PHE A 42 8.38 0.70 7.00
CA PHE A 42 8.03 0.82 8.41
C PHE A 42 6.55 0.48 8.65
N HIS A 43 5.64 1.08 7.89
CA HIS A 43 4.21 0.82 8.03
C HIS A 43 3.83 -0.59 7.60
N SER A 44 4.49 -1.12 6.56
CA SER A 44 4.24 -2.49 6.09
C SER A 44 4.66 -3.54 7.11
N LYS A 45 5.80 -3.34 7.79
CA LYS A 45 6.25 -4.18 8.91
C LYS A 45 5.30 -4.07 10.12
N GLY A 46 4.82 -2.87 10.42
CA GLY A 46 3.80 -2.66 11.46
C GLY A 46 2.49 -3.39 11.15
N ALA A 47 2.01 -3.26 9.91
CA ALA A 47 0.82 -3.96 9.42
C ALA A 47 1.00 -5.48 9.49
N ALA A 48 2.17 -5.98 9.13
CA ALA A 48 2.48 -7.40 9.21
C ALA A 48 2.45 -7.92 10.65
N ALA A 49 3.08 -7.22 11.59
CA ALA A 49 3.07 -7.58 13.01
C ALA A 49 1.64 -7.59 13.58
N ALA A 50 0.82 -6.59 13.22
CA ALA A 50 -0.59 -6.55 13.59
C ALA A 50 -1.39 -7.69 12.93
N GLY A 51 -1.09 -8.00 11.67
CA GLY A 51 -1.67 -9.14 10.93
C GLY A 51 -1.39 -10.48 11.60
N VAL A 52 -0.14 -10.73 12.02
CA VAL A 52 0.28 -11.91 12.78
C VAL A 52 -0.54 -12.03 14.07
N ALA A 53 -0.68 -10.93 14.83
CA ALA A 53 -1.46 -10.94 16.07
C ALA A 53 -2.95 -11.23 15.83
N SER A 54 -3.47 -10.86 14.65
CA SER A 54 -4.87 -10.97 14.29
C SER A 54 -5.28 -12.33 13.67
N GLY A 55 -4.31 -13.15 13.25
CA GLY A 55 -4.52 -14.43 12.54
C GLY A 55 -5.20 -15.54 13.34
N TRP A 56 -5.63 -15.27 14.57
CA TRP A 56 -6.23 -16.22 15.51
C TRP A 56 -7.75 -16.37 15.37
N VAL A 57 -8.39 -15.58 14.51
CA VAL A 57 -9.86 -15.61 14.31
C VAL A 57 -10.22 -16.46 13.09
N PRO A 58 -10.77 -17.68 13.25
CA PRO A 58 -11.17 -18.53 12.14
C PRO A 58 -12.25 -17.86 11.26
N GLY A 59 -12.12 -18.01 9.93
CA GLY A 59 -13.11 -17.52 8.97
C GLY A 59 -13.13 -16.00 8.72
N ALA A 60 -12.33 -15.21 9.45
CA ALA A 60 -12.31 -13.75 9.34
C ALA A 60 -10.98 -13.16 8.83
N GLY A 61 -9.98 -14.00 8.53
CA GLY A 61 -8.60 -13.57 8.24
C GLY A 61 -8.47 -12.55 7.09
N GLY A 62 -9.24 -12.71 6.00
CA GLY A 62 -9.20 -11.78 4.87
C GLY A 62 -9.76 -10.39 5.21
N THR A 63 -10.90 -10.33 5.88
CA THR A 63 -11.54 -9.08 6.32
C THR A 63 -10.70 -8.36 7.37
N ILE A 64 -10.12 -9.10 8.31
CA ILE A 64 -9.29 -8.54 9.39
C ILE A 64 -7.98 -7.98 8.83
N ALA A 65 -7.35 -8.66 7.87
CA ALA A 65 -6.12 -8.18 7.24
C ALA A 65 -6.35 -6.87 6.47
N ALA A 66 -7.47 -6.75 5.73
CA ALA A 66 -7.80 -5.53 5.00
C ALA A 66 -8.07 -4.33 5.92
N VAL A 67 -8.84 -4.54 7.00
CA VAL A 67 -9.13 -3.50 8.00
C VAL A 67 -7.85 -3.07 8.73
N THR A 68 -7.01 -4.02 9.11
CA THR A 68 -5.72 -3.75 9.75
C THR A 68 -4.82 -2.95 8.82
N ALA A 69 -4.69 -3.37 7.56
CA ALA A 69 -3.89 -2.68 6.55
C ALA A 69 -4.38 -1.24 6.32
N ALA A 70 -5.69 -0.98 6.28
CA ALA A 70 -6.23 0.37 6.02
C ALA A 70 -5.72 1.43 7.01
N GLY A 71 -5.58 1.09 8.30
CA GLY A 71 -5.02 2.00 9.31
C GLY A 71 -3.53 2.31 9.09
N PHE A 72 -2.75 1.30 8.73
CA PHE A 72 -1.33 1.47 8.40
C PHE A 72 -1.14 2.21 7.07
N ILE A 73 -1.98 1.95 6.07
CA ILE A 73 -1.97 2.65 4.77
C ILE A 73 -2.29 4.13 4.97
N TRP A 74 -3.32 4.46 5.75
CA TRP A 74 -3.68 5.85 6.03
C TRP A 74 -2.54 6.61 6.72
N SER A 75 -1.98 6.05 7.79
CA SER A 75 -0.85 6.68 8.50
C SER A 75 0.41 6.77 7.64
N MET A 76 0.64 5.80 6.75
CA MET A 76 1.72 5.84 5.76
C MET A 76 1.54 7.00 4.78
N TYR A 77 0.34 7.19 4.22
CA TYR A 77 0.07 8.31 3.31
C TYR A 77 0.27 9.66 3.99
N LEU A 78 -0.21 9.80 5.23
CA LEU A 78 0.05 10.98 6.06
C LEU A 78 1.55 11.26 6.18
N ARG A 79 2.37 10.25 6.53
CA ARG A 79 3.82 10.44 6.68
C ARG A 79 4.55 10.72 5.37
N ILE A 80 4.14 10.10 4.26
CA ILE A 80 4.68 10.40 2.93
C ILE A 80 4.42 11.87 2.61
N ASN A 81 3.18 12.33 2.80
CA ASN A 81 2.77 13.71 2.57
C ASN A 81 3.55 14.71 3.43
N ASP A 82 3.63 14.47 4.74
CA ASP A 82 4.42 15.29 5.65
C ASP A 82 5.89 15.37 5.21
N LYS A 83 6.46 14.24 4.77
CA LYS A 83 7.86 14.15 4.34
C LYS A 83 8.13 14.95 3.07
N ILE A 84 7.20 14.97 2.11
CA ILE A 84 7.32 15.72 0.85
C ILE A 84 6.75 17.14 0.92
N GLY A 85 6.21 17.55 2.08
CA GLY A 85 5.62 18.88 2.28
C GLY A 85 4.25 19.08 1.65
N LEU A 86 3.54 17.99 1.32
CA LEU A 86 2.21 18.05 0.72
C LEU A 86 1.12 18.05 1.81
N SER A 87 0.26 19.08 1.83
CA SER A 87 -0.88 19.11 2.74
C SER A 87 -2.10 18.45 2.10
N VAL A 88 -2.52 17.30 2.62
CA VAL A 88 -3.75 16.61 2.21
C VAL A 88 -4.67 16.41 3.39
N SER A 89 -5.97 16.68 3.22
CA SER A 89 -6.92 16.51 4.32
C SER A 89 -7.00 15.06 4.81
N GLU A 90 -7.11 14.89 6.13
CA GLU A 90 -7.16 13.58 6.76
C GLU A 90 -8.32 12.70 6.24
N ASN A 91 -9.47 13.31 5.96
CA ASN A 91 -10.65 12.61 5.44
C ASN A 91 -10.41 12.05 4.03
N ILE A 92 -9.68 12.78 3.20
CA ILE A 92 -9.26 12.30 1.87
C ILE A 92 -8.35 11.08 2.04
N LEU A 93 -7.34 11.18 2.91
CA LEU A 93 -6.40 10.09 3.11
C LEU A 93 -7.04 8.83 3.70
N LYS A 94 -7.98 8.97 4.65
CA LYS A 94 -8.78 7.85 5.16
C LYS A 94 -9.60 7.18 4.07
N THR A 95 -10.26 7.97 3.23
CA THR A 95 -11.09 7.48 2.14
C THR A 95 -10.25 6.72 1.11
N LEU A 96 -9.12 7.31 0.69
CA LEU A 96 -8.16 6.70 -0.21
C LEU A 96 -7.60 5.40 0.36
N ALA A 97 -7.12 5.43 1.60
CA ALA A 97 -6.55 4.26 2.26
C ALA A 97 -7.55 3.10 2.32
N SER A 98 -8.80 3.38 2.70
CA SER A 98 -9.86 2.37 2.73
C SER A 98 -10.18 1.82 1.34
N GLY A 99 -10.28 2.70 0.33
CA GLY A 99 -10.58 2.31 -1.05
C GLY A 99 -9.48 1.44 -1.65
N VAL A 100 -8.23 1.89 -1.56
CA VAL A 100 -7.05 1.14 -2.02
C VAL A 100 -6.93 -0.19 -1.28
N ALA A 101 -7.04 -0.20 0.06
CA ALA A 101 -6.96 -1.43 0.84
C ALA A 101 -8.04 -2.44 0.41
N THR A 102 -9.27 -1.99 0.18
CA THR A 102 -10.39 -2.85 -0.23
C THR A 102 -10.17 -3.40 -1.64
N ASN A 103 -9.76 -2.56 -2.59
CA ASN A 103 -9.48 -2.99 -3.96
C ASN A 103 -8.32 -3.98 -3.99
N LEU A 104 -7.19 -3.66 -3.38
CA LEU A 104 -6.04 -4.56 -3.30
C LEU A 104 -6.36 -5.87 -2.58
N ALA A 105 -7.19 -5.84 -1.52
CA ALA A 105 -7.65 -7.05 -0.85
C ALA A 105 -8.47 -7.94 -1.78
N ALA A 106 -9.33 -7.37 -2.65
CA ALA A 106 -10.05 -8.14 -3.66
C ALA A 106 -9.08 -8.82 -4.65
N TYR A 107 -8.04 -8.12 -5.11
CA TYR A 107 -6.98 -8.69 -5.95
C TYR A 107 -6.19 -9.78 -5.22
N ALA A 108 -5.86 -9.57 -3.95
CA ALA A 108 -5.14 -10.53 -3.13
C ALA A 108 -5.94 -11.84 -2.95
N VAL A 109 -7.26 -11.77 -2.78
CA VAL A 109 -8.13 -12.97 -2.72
C VAL A 109 -8.10 -13.75 -4.04
N GLY A 110 -8.02 -13.08 -5.19
CA GLY A 110 -7.94 -13.74 -6.50
C GLY A 110 -6.57 -14.31 -6.84
N SER A 111 -5.49 -13.61 -6.47
CA SER A 111 -4.11 -13.91 -6.88
C SER A 111 -3.32 -14.76 -5.89
N ILE A 112 -3.62 -14.64 -4.59
CA ILE A 112 -2.95 -15.37 -3.52
C ILE A 112 -3.80 -16.61 -3.24
N ALA A 113 -3.63 -17.65 -4.08
CA ALA A 113 -4.30 -18.94 -4.01
C ALA A 113 -4.81 -19.29 -2.60
N VAL A 114 -6.10 -19.02 -2.38
CA VAL A 114 -6.80 -19.13 -1.08
C VAL A 114 -6.92 -20.58 -0.60
N THR A 115 -6.41 -21.56 -1.35
CA THR A 115 -6.47 -22.98 -1.02
C THR A 115 -5.68 -23.39 0.23
N THR A 116 -4.83 -22.52 0.80
CA THR A 116 -3.95 -22.93 1.92
C THR A 116 -4.43 -22.55 3.33
N VAL A 117 -5.34 -21.58 3.53
CA VAL A 117 -5.59 -21.03 4.90
C VAL A 117 -7.01 -21.21 5.44
N LEU A 118 -8.03 -21.45 4.62
CA LEU A 118 -9.41 -21.41 5.14
C LEU A 118 -9.89 -22.67 5.88
N SER A 119 -9.12 -23.76 5.90
CA SER A 119 -9.63 -25.02 6.44
C SER A 119 -8.59 -25.91 7.11
N PHE A 120 -7.96 -25.46 8.20
CA PHE A 120 -7.30 -26.40 9.12
C PHE A 120 -7.46 -26.04 10.61
N LEU A 121 -8.39 -26.78 11.23
CA LEU A 121 -8.48 -27.24 12.62
C LEU A 121 -8.57 -26.21 13.77
N PRO A 122 -9.68 -26.22 14.55
CA PRO A 122 -9.94 -25.26 15.65
C PRO A 122 -9.05 -25.42 16.90
N PHE A 123 -7.95 -26.18 16.84
CA PHE A 123 -7.14 -26.52 18.03
C PHE A 123 -5.62 -26.51 17.83
N VAL A 124 -5.13 -26.16 16.64
CA VAL A 124 -3.69 -25.99 16.40
C VAL A 124 -3.44 -24.53 16.05
N GLY A 125 -2.90 -23.77 17.00
CA GLY A 125 -2.40 -22.43 16.77
C GLY A 125 -1.30 -22.50 15.71
N ASN A 126 -1.66 -22.22 14.46
CA ASN A 126 -0.78 -22.52 13.34
C ASN A 126 0.08 -21.28 13.07
N VAL A 127 1.34 -21.32 13.49
CA VAL A 127 2.35 -20.29 13.19
C VAL A 127 2.31 -19.91 11.70
N GLY A 128 2.06 -20.88 10.81
CA GLY A 128 1.87 -20.66 9.38
C GLY A 128 0.68 -19.75 9.01
N ALA A 129 -0.46 -19.84 9.69
CA ALA A 129 -1.62 -18.99 9.41
C ALA A 129 -1.37 -17.54 9.82
N SER A 130 -0.68 -17.33 10.94
CA SER A 130 -0.31 -15.98 11.41
C SER A 130 0.74 -15.34 10.50
N VAL A 131 1.74 -16.12 10.04
CA VAL A 131 2.74 -15.66 9.06
C VAL A 131 2.07 -15.29 7.75
N ILE A 132 1.08 -16.06 7.27
CA ILE A 132 0.35 -15.72 6.04
C ILE A 132 -0.45 -14.43 6.21
N ALA A 133 -1.18 -14.27 7.32
CA ALA A 133 -1.92 -13.04 7.61
C ALA A 133 -0.99 -11.81 7.66
N GLY A 134 0.16 -11.93 8.33
CA GLY A 134 1.20 -10.91 8.33
C GLY A 134 1.73 -10.60 6.93
N SER A 135 1.97 -11.63 6.11
CA SER A 135 2.46 -11.45 4.73
C SER A 135 1.46 -10.72 3.83
N ILE A 136 0.15 -10.97 4.02
CA ILE A 136 -0.91 -10.29 3.28
C ILE A 136 -0.99 -8.83 3.73
N ALA A 137 -0.99 -8.57 5.04
CA ALA A 137 -1.01 -7.20 5.56
C ALA A 137 0.23 -6.39 5.12
N PHE A 138 1.41 -7.02 5.10
CA PHE A 138 2.63 -6.44 4.54
C PHE A 138 2.44 -6.08 3.06
N ALA A 139 2.01 -7.05 2.25
CA ALA A 139 1.88 -6.89 0.81
C ALA A 139 0.85 -5.81 0.44
N LEU A 140 -0.32 -5.82 1.09
CA LEU A 140 -1.34 -4.79 0.88
C LEU A 140 -0.79 -3.40 1.21
N THR A 141 -0.06 -3.26 2.31
CA THR A 141 0.44 -1.96 2.75
C THR A 141 1.53 -1.43 1.83
N ILE A 142 2.52 -2.25 1.44
CA ILE A 142 3.63 -1.77 0.60
C ILE A 142 3.19 -1.51 -0.84
N VAL A 143 2.30 -2.33 -1.40
CA VAL A 143 1.75 -2.09 -2.75
C VAL A 143 0.86 -0.85 -2.76
N SER A 144 0.16 -0.55 -1.66
CA SER A 144 -0.58 0.71 -1.50
C SER A 144 0.34 1.93 -1.58
N ALA A 145 1.59 1.84 -1.11
CA ALA A 145 2.56 2.93 -1.26
C ALA A 145 2.84 3.20 -2.74
N GLY A 146 3.06 2.15 -3.53
CA GLY A 146 3.24 2.25 -4.98
C GLY A 146 2.05 2.90 -5.67
N VAL A 147 0.83 2.40 -5.38
CA VAL A 147 -0.42 3.00 -5.87
C VAL A 147 -0.46 4.49 -5.55
N TYR A 148 -0.18 4.87 -4.31
CA TYR A 148 -0.26 6.27 -3.89
C TYR A 148 0.76 7.18 -4.57
N LEU A 149 2.00 6.72 -4.73
CA LEU A 149 3.05 7.49 -5.42
C LEU A 149 2.72 7.70 -6.90
N ILE A 150 2.17 6.68 -7.55
CA ILE A 150 1.67 6.79 -8.92
C ILE A 150 0.53 7.81 -8.99
N MET A 151 -0.47 7.69 -8.11
CA MET A 151 -1.60 8.63 -8.07
C MET A 151 -1.12 10.07 -7.90
N LEU A 152 -0.22 10.34 -6.96
CA LEU A 152 0.34 11.68 -6.77
C LEU A 152 1.07 12.15 -8.03
N THR A 153 1.84 11.26 -8.66
CA THR A 153 2.56 11.57 -9.91
C THR A 153 1.58 11.97 -11.02
N GLU A 154 0.51 11.21 -11.23
CA GLU A 154 -0.53 11.50 -12.24
C GLU A 154 -1.27 12.81 -11.94
N ILE A 155 -1.60 13.07 -10.67
CA ILE A 155 -2.24 14.31 -10.23
C ILE A 155 -1.37 15.53 -10.54
N PHE A 156 -0.07 15.47 -10.23
CA PHE A 156 0.85 16.57 -10.54
C PHE A 156 1.12 16.70 -12.04
N GLN A 157 1.21 15.58 -12.79
CA GLN A 157 1.39 15.57 -14.24
C GLN A 157 0.20 16.17 -15.01
N ALA A 158 -1.03 15.99 -14.51
CA ALA A 158 -2.22 16.60 -15.09
C ALA A 158 -2.23 18.15 -15.00
N LYS A 159 -1.16 18.76 -14.45
CA LYS A 159 -0.87 20.19 -14.33
C LYS A 159 -1.94 20.96 -13.54
N HIS A 160 -1.88 20.83 -12.21
CA HIS A 160 -2.65 21.57 -11.18
C HIS A 160 -3.83 20.83 -10.52
N GLY A 161 -3.80 19.50 -10.46
CA GLY A 161 -4.69 18.78 -9.54
C GLY A 161 -4.28 19.05 -8.09
N ASP A 162 -4.92 20.01 -7.43
CA ASP A 162 -4.89 20.03 -5.96
C ASP A 162 -5.71 18.82 -5.50
N ILE A 163 -5.03 17.82 -4.95
CA ILE A 163 -5.66 16.60 -4.44
C ILE A 163 -6.80 16.92 -3.45
N ASN A 164 -6.76 18.07 -2.77
CA ASN A 164 -7.83 18.51 -1.87
C ASN A 164 -9.10 19.00 -2.59
N LYS A 165 -9.02 19.28 -3.90
CA LYS A 165 -10.15 19.67 -4.74
C LYS A 165 -10.80 18.51 -5.47
N MET A 166 -10.16 17.35 -5.48
CA MET A 166 -10.74 16.13 -6.05
C MET A 166 -11.84 15.61 -5.13
N SER A 167 -12.93 15.13 -5.73
CA SER A 167 -13.96 14.47 -4.94
C SER A 167 -13.47 13.13 -4.43
N ALA A 168 -14.12 12.61 -3.39
CA ALA A 168 -13.85 11.27 -2.88
C ALA A 168 -14.02 10.18 -3.95
N ASP A 169 -14.89 10.40 -4.94
CA ASP A 169 -15.14 9.44 -6.01
C ASP A 169 -14.06 9.55 -7.10
N ASP A 170 -13.66 10.77 -7.50
CA ASP A 170 -12.52 10.96 -8.43
C ASP A 170 -11.25 10.29 -7.91
N LEU A 171 -11.02 10.39 -6.60
CA LEU A 171 -9.87 9.80 -5.92
C LEU A 171 -9.93 8.26 -5.90
N LYS A 172 -11.12 7.67 -5.71
CA LYS A 172 -11.30 6.21 -5.77
C LYS A 172 -11.16 5.70 -7.19
N ASP A 173 -11.68 6.43 -8.17
CA ASP A 173 -11.61 6.08 -9.58
C ASP A 173 -10.16 6.13 -10.06
N LEU A 174 -9.41 7.17 -9.69
CA LEU A 174 -7.97 7.24 -9.97
C LEU A 174 -7.20 6.09 -9.30
N ALA A 175 -7.46 5.80 -8.02
CA ALA A 175 -6.85 4.67 -7.34
C ALA A 175 -7.15 3.34 -8.04
N LYS A 176 -8.38 3.17 -8.51
CA LYS A 176 -8.80 1.98 -9.25
C LYS A 176 -8.12 1.91 -10.62
N GLU A 177 -8.04 3.02 -11.34
CA GLU A 177 -7.35 3.09 -12.63
C GLU A 177 -5.87 2.70 -12.49
N VAL A 178 -5.19 3.25 -11.48
CA VAL A 178 -3.81 2.86 -11.16
C VAL A 178 -3.70 1.37 -10.87
N ILE A 179 -4.60 0.81 -10.06
CA ILE A 179 -4.60 -0.63 -9.76
C ILE A 179 -4.85 -1.47 -11.02
N ASP A 180 -5.81 -1.08 -11.86
CA ASP A 180 -6.21 -1.81 -13.05
C ASP A 180 -5.14 -1.75 -14.17
N ASN A 181 -4.38 -0.65 -14.24
CA ASN A 181 -3.37 -0.40 -15.27
C ASN A 181 -1.96 -0.92 -14.91
N ASN A 182 -1.77 -1.49 -13.71
CA ASN A 182 -0.47 -2.00 -13.24
C ASN A 182 -0.56 -3.50 -12.91
N ASP A 183 0.57 -4.20 -12.96
CA ASP A 183 0.64 -5.62 -12.56
C ASP A 183 0.67 -5.78 -11.03
N VAL A 184 -0.45 -5.40 -10.41
CA VAL A 184 -0.66 -5.47 -8.96
C VAL A 184 -0.57 -6.90 -8.45
N GLU A 185 -1.01 -7.89 -9.24
CA GLU A 185 -0.88 -9.30 -8.88
C GLU A 185 0.60 -9.70 -8.72
N SER A 186 1.45 -9.34 -9.68
CA SER A 186 2.89 -9.57 -9.56
C SER A 186 3.47 -8.82 -8.36
N ALA A 187 3.13 -7.55 -8.16
CA ALA A 187 3.61 -6.76 -7.04
C ALA A 187 3.23 -7.36 -5.67
N LEU A 188 1.98 -7.83 -5.50
CA LEU A 188 1.54 -8.52 -4.29
C LEU A 188 2.34 -9.81 -4.05
N LYS A 189 2.60 -10.59 -5.12
CA LYS A 189 3.44 -11.80 -5.05
C LYS A 189 4.90 -11.48 -4.69
N GLN A 190 5.46 -10.42 -5.25
CA GLN A 190 6.81 -9.95 -4.95
C GLN A 190 6.93 -9.51 -3.48
N ALA A 191 6.02 -8.67 -3.01
CA ALA A 191 5.96 -8.20 -1.63
C ALA A 191 5.86 -9.37 -0.63
N ARG A 192 5.00 -10.36 -0.93
CA ARG A 192 4.88 -11.56 -0.10
C ARG A 192 6.20 -12.35 -0.04
N LYS A 193 6.89 -12.53 -1.17
CA LYS A 193 8.19 -13.23 -1.21
C LYS A 193 9.26 -12.50 -0.38
N VAL A 194 9.27 -11.17 -0.40
CA VAL A 194 10.15 -10.35 0.45
C VAL A 194 9.87 -10.64 1.92
N TYR A 195 8.60 -10.56 2.34
CA TYR A 195 8.20 -10.85 3.72
C TYR A 195 8.56 -12.28 4.15
N GLU A 196 8.23 -13.28 3.33
CA GLU A 196 8.53 -14.69 3.62
C GLU A 196 10.03 -14.94 3.74
N LYS A 197 10.86 -14.29 2.92
CA LYS A 197 12.33 -14.41 3.02
C LYS A 197 12.85 -13.86 4.35
N GLU A 198 12.26 -12.78 4.86
CA GLU A 198 12.61 -12.19 6.16
C GLU A 198 12.13 -13.03 7.35
N HIS A 199 11.13 -13.90 7.16
CA HIS A 199 10.48 -14.69 8.22
C HIS A 199 10.66 -16.21 8.05
N LYS A 200 11.62 -16.65 7.21
CA LYS A 200 12.07 -18.03 7.17
C LYS A 200 13.04 -18.28 8.33
N GLU A 201 12.49 -18.78 9.43
CA GLU A 201 13.21 -19.58 10.44
C GLU A 201 12.85 -21.07 10.27
#